data_AF-A0A1Y0BZB9-F1
#
_entry.id   AF-A0A1Y0BZB9-F1
#
_cell.length_a   1.000
_cell.length_b   1.000
_cell.length_c   1.000
_cell.angle_alpha   90.00
_cell.angle_beta   90.00
_cell.angle_gamma   90.00
#
_symmetry.space_group_name_H-M   'P 1'
#
loop_
_entity.id
_entity.type
_entity.pdbx_description
1 polymer ?
#
loop_
_entity_poly.entity_id
_entity_poly.type
_entity_poly.pdbx_seq_one_letter_code
_entity_poly.pdbx_strand_id
1 'polypeptide(L)'
;MSTPTPQGTDYEWAVIWQVATLPDDGTVPAPPSPPARPELPLPTYDPATGNPIPPVLTPEQQALQDQYIADLKTYEAAVAAREDIVDQALADPASWQTALTVLPGGEADARAALKTLKETNLTNKYAKDFELATAPARIWTRV
;
A
#
# COMPACT_ATOMS: atom_id res chain seq x y z
N MET A 1 4.95 47.76 -35.67
CA MET A 1 4.90 47.75 -34.19
C MET A 1 4.09 46.53 -33.78
N SER A 2 4.76 45.42 -33.50
CA SER A 2 4.11 44.20 -33.01
C SER A 2 4.05 44.28 -31.50
N THR A 3 2.84 44.24 -30.95
CA THR A 3 2.62 44.14 -29.51
C THR A 3 3.28 42.86 -28.98
N PRO A 4 4.15 42.93 -27.96
CA PRO A 4 4.66 41.73 -27.34
C PRO A 4 3.51 41.06 -26.58
N THR A 5 3.17 39.83 -26.97
CA THR A 5 2.32 38.95 -26.18
C THR A 5 3.05 38.70 -24.85
N PRO A 6 2.44 38.92 -23.68
CA PRO A 6 3.07 38.53 -22.43
C PRO A 6 3.12 36.99 -22.38
N GLN A 7 4.27 36.42 -22.74
CA GLN A 7 4.66 35.08 -22.32
C GLN A 7 5.14 35.20 -20.87
N GLY A 8 4.24 34.93 -19.93
CA GLY A 8 4.50 34.89 -18.49
C GLY A 8 4.21 33.50 -17.92
N THR A 9 5.06 32.55 -18.24
CA THR A 9 5.34 31.33 -17.47
C THR A 9 5.95 31.74 -16.13
N ASP A 10 5.40 31.36 -14.97
CA ASP A 10 6.16 31.40 -13.68
C ASP A 10 5.41 30.73 -12.51
N TYR A 11 4.64 29.66 -12.73
CA TYR A 11 4.11 28.85 -11.62
C TYR A 11 4.41 27.37 -11.85
N GLU A 12 5.14 26.76 -10.92
CA GLU A 12 5.28 25.31 -10.83
C GLU A 12 4.00 24.76 -10.20
N TRP A 13 3.40 23.77 -10.85
CA TRP A 13 2.23 23.07 -10.34
C TRP A 13 2.63 21.72 -9.79
N ALA A 14 2.02 21.35 -8.68
CA ALA A 14 2.31 20.10 -8.00
C ALA A 14 1.04 19.51 -7.40
N VAL A 15 1.13 18.23 -7.04
CA VAL A 15 0.18 17.60 -6.12
C VAL A 15 0.87 17.48 -4.77
N ILE A 16 0.27 18.08 -3.75
CA ILE A 16 0.65 17.88 -2.35
C ILE A 16 -0.22 16.79 -1.76
N TRP A 17 0.36 15.91 -0.97
CA TRP A 17 -0.34 14.82 -0.31
C TRP A 17 0.41 14.38 0.94
N GLN A 18 -0.25 13.63 1.81
CA GLN A 18 0.38 13.06 2.99
C GLN A 18 0.61 11.57 2.81
N VAL A 19 1.82 11.12 3.17
CA VAL A 19 2.20 9.72 3.23
C VAL A 19 2.49 9.34 4.68
N ALA A 20 2.02 8.17 5.09
CA ALA A 20 2.31 7.66 6.41
C ALA A 20 3.75 7.13 6.50
N THR A 21 4.41 7.44 7.60
CA THR A 21 5.68 6.84 8.01
C THR A 21 5.44 6.17 9.35
N LEU A 22 5.50 4.84 9.36
CA LEU A 22 5.33 4.08 10.60
C LEU A 22 6.59 4.22 11.48
N PRO A 23 6.44 4.33 12.81
CA PRO A 23 7.58 4.35 13.73
C PRO A 23 8.47 3.12 13.56
N ASP A 24 9.79 3.32 13.53
CA ASP A 24 10.81 2.27 13.46
C ASP A 24 11.39 1.90 14.84
N ASP A 25 10.83 2.47 15.90
CA ASP A 25 11.23 2.29 17.30
C ASP A 25 10.74 0.97 17.93
N GLY A 26 10.08 0.12 17.14
CA GLY A 26 9.51 -1.16 17.58
C GLY A 26 8.07 -1.07 18.08
N THR A 27 7.44 0.11 18.04
CA THR A 27 6.02 0.28 18.41
C THR A 27 5.11 -0.48 17.45
N VAL A 28 5.42 -0.46 16.14
CA VAL A 28 4.72 -1.29 15.16
C VAL A 28 5.48 -2.62 15.03
N PRO A 29 4.89 -3.77 15.41
CA PRO A 29 5.58 -5.04 15.30
C PRO A 29 5.81 -5.41 13.82
N ALA A 30 6.86 -6.21 13.59
CA ALA A 30 7.13 -6.74 12.26
C ALA A 30 5.91 -7.54 11.74
N PRO A 31 5.67 -7.56 10.41
CA PRO A 31 4.64 -8.40 9.83
C PRO A 31 4.78 -9.86 10.28
N PRO A 32 3.70 -10.50 10.77
CA PRO A 32 3.76 -11.90 11.13
C PRO A 32 4.11 -12.74 9.90
N SER A 33 4.80 -13.87 10.12
CA SER A 33 5.11 -14.82 9.04
C SER A 33 4.02 -15.88 8.94
N PRO A 34 3.55 -16.21 7.72
CA PRO A 34 2.57 -17.26 7.55
C PRO A 34 3.17 -18.62 7.97
N PRO A 35 2.36 -19.50 8.58
CA PRO A 35 2.84 -20.83 8.96
C PRO A 35 3.21 -21.64 7.70
N ALA A 36 4.22 -22.50 7.83
CA ALA A 36 4.62 -23.38 6.74
C ALA A 36 3.56 -24.47 6.54
N ARG A 37 3.13 -24.65 5.29
CA ARG A 37 2.22 -25.74 4.94
C ARG A 37 2.92 -27.09 5.17
N PRO A 38 2.32 -28.05 5.89
CA PRO A 38 2.89 -29.37 6.04
C PRO A 38 2.90 -30.12 4.71
N GLU A 39 3.92 -30.96 4.51
CA GLU A 39 3.98 -31.86 3.36
C GLU A 39 2.96 -32.99 3.53
N LEU A 40 1.83 -32.88 2.84
CA LEU A 40 0.76 -33.87 2.82
C LEU A 40 0.66 -34.51 1.43
N PRO A 41 0.15 -35.76 1.32
CA PRO A 41 -0.09 -36.39 0.03
C PRO A 41 -0.98 -35.49 -0.84
N LEU A 42 -0.69 -35.44 -2.14
CA LEU A 42 -1.50 -34.66 -3.08
C LEU A 42 -2.80 -35.41 -3.44
N PRO A 43 -3.90 -34.70 -3.73
CA PRO A 43 -5.08 -35.31 -4.34
C PRO A 43 -4.72 -36.01 -5.64
N THR A 44 -5.26 -37.20 -5.85
CA THR A 44 -5.22 -37.88 -7.15
C THR A 44 -6.49 -37.52 -7.93
N TYR A 45 -6.61 -37.99 -9.18
CA TYR A 45 -7.79 -37.73 -10.01
C TYR A 45 -8.41 -39.03 -10.46
N ASP A 46 -9.75 -39.10 -10.43
CA ASP A 46 -10.50 -40.19 -11.03
C ASP A 46 -10.38 -40.12 -12.56
N PRO A 47 -9.80 -41.14 -13.22
CA PRO A 47 -9.63 -41.12 -14.67
C PRO A 47 -10.95 -41.17 -15.46
N ALA A 48 -12.06 -41.61 -14.85
CA ALA A 48 -13.35 -41.69 -15.52
C ALA A 48 -14.14 -40.37 -15.47
N THR A 49 -14.01 -39.61 -14.37
CA THR A 49 -14.79 -38.38 -14.14
C THR A 49 -13.95 -37.11 -14.14
N GLY A 50 -12.63 -37.22 -14.04
CA GLY A 50 -11.70 -36.10 -13.87
C GLY A 50 -11.80 -35.41 -12.50
N ASN A 51 -12.58 -35.97 -11.57
CA ASN A 51 -12.78 -35.37 -10.25
C ASN A 51 -11.58 -35.65 -9.34
N PRO A 52 -11.19 -34.67 -8.49
CA PRO A 52 -10.15 -34.90 -7.50
C PRO A 52 -10.62 -35.91 -6.44
N ILE A 53 -9.78 -36.90 -6.17
CA ILE A 53 -9.93 -37.86 -5.08
C ILE A 53 -9.04 -37.36 -3.93
N PRO A 54 -9.63 -36.94 -2.80
CA PRO A 54 -8.86 -36.52 -1.63
C PRO A 54 -7.99 -37.68 -1.11
N PRO A 55 -6.75 -37.39 -0.67
CA PRO A 55 -5.91 -38.40 -0.05
C PRO A 55 -6.51 -38.83 1.29
N VAL A 56 -6.44 -40.13 1.59
CA VAL A 56 -6.72 -40.63 2.94
C VAL A 56 -5.50 -40.34 3.80
N LEU A 57 -5.66 -39.44 4.77
CA LEU A 57 -4.60 -39.09 5.69
C LEU A 57 -4.48 -40.13 6.80
N THR A 58 -3.25 -40.45 7.17
CA THR A 58 -2.96 -41.17 8.42
C THR A 58 -3.29 -40.27 9.63
N PRO A 59 -3.49 -40.84 10.84
CA PRO A 59 -3.73 -40.03 12.04
C PRO A 59 -2.65 -38.97 12.30
N GLU A 60 -1.37 -39.28 12.03
CA GLU A 60 -0.26 -38.33 12.17
C GLU A 60 -0.35 -37.18 11.15
N GLN A 61 -0.69 -37.48 9.90
CA GLN A 61 -0.90 -36.47 8.86
C GLN A 61 -2.12 -35.60 9.14
N GLN A 62 -3.20 -36.18 9.67
CA GLN A 62 -4.36 -35.41 10.10
C GLN A 62 -3.99 -34.44 11.23
N ALA A 63 -3.20 -34.89 12.22
CA ALA A 63 -2.73 -34.02 13.30
C ALA A 63 -1.86 -32.85 12.79
N LEU A 64 -1.00 -33.08 11.78
CA LEU A 64 -0.23 -32.01 11.13
C LEU A 64 -1.14 -31.01 10.40
N GLN A 65 -2.18 -31.50 9.72
CA GLN A 65 -3.16 -30.63 9.06
C GLN A 65 -3.94 -29.79 10.08
N ASP A 66 -4.38 -30.40 11.17
CA ASP A 66 -5.14 -29.72 12.22
C ASP A 66 -4.29 -28.66 12.93
N GLN A 67 -3.02 -28.97 13.21
CA GLN A 67 -2.06 -28.02 13.75
C GLN A 67 -1.86 -26.83 12.79
N TYR A 68 -1.66 -27.10 11.50
CA TYR A 68 -1.52 -26.04 10.50
C TYR A 68 -2.76 -25.12 10.44
N ILE A 69 -3.96 -25.68 10.55
CA ILE A 69 -5.21 -24.89 10.62
C ILE A 69 -5.26 -24.04 11.89
N ALA A 70 -4.81 -24.57 13.04
CA ALA A 70 -4.73 -23.81 14.28
C ALA A 70 -3.69 -22.67 14.20
N ASP A 71 -2.55 -22.94 13.57
CA ASP A 71 -1.49 -21.94 13.34
C ASP A 71 -1.97 -20.84 12.39
N LEU A 72 -2.75 -21.18 11.36
CA LEU A 72 -3.37 -20.19 10.47
C LEU A 72 -4.30 -19.24 11.23
N LYS A 73 -5.14 -19.76 12.13
CA LYS A 73 -6.01 -18.91 12.97
C LYS A 73 -5.21 -17.98 13.86
N THR A 74 -4.11 -18.48 14.43
CA THR A 74 -3.20 -17.69 15.26
C THR A 74 -2.51 -16.60 14.44
N TYR A 75 -2.07 -16.94 13.23
CA TYR A 75 -1.50 -16.00 12.27
C TYR A 75 -2.50 -14.91 11.88
N GLU A 76 -3.74 -15.26 11.53
CA GLU A 76 -4.80 -14.29 11.20
C GLU A 76 -5.09 -13.34 12.36
N ALA A 77 -5.14 -13.86 13.59
CA ALA A 77 -5.29 -13.04 14.79
C ALA A 77 -4.09 -12.09 15.00
N ALA A 78 -2.87 -12.55 14.74
CA ALA A 78 -1.67 -11.71 14.81
C ALA A 78 -1.64 -10.63 13.73
N VAL A 79 -2.11 -10.93 12.52
CA VAL A 79 -2.29 -9.94 11.45
C VAL A 79 -3.30 -8.87 11.89
N ALA A 80 -4.47 -9.28 12.37
CA ALA A 80 -5.50 -8.34 12.83
C ALA A 80 -4.99 -7.44 13.96
N ALA A 81 -4.34 -8.02 14.98
CA ALA A 81 -3.75 -7.26 16.09
C ALA A 81 -2.68 -6.27 15.62
N ARG A 82 -1.87 -6.63 14.63
CA ARG A 82 -0.90 -5.72 14.02
C ARG A 82 -1.60 -4.59 13.27
N GLU A 83 -2.64 -4.88 12.51
CA GLU A 83 -3.38 -3.85 11.78
C GLU A 83 -4.05 -2.85 12.73
N ASP A 84 -4.54 -3.28 13.89
CA ASP A 84 -5.06 -2.39 14.93
C ASP A 84 -3.96 -1.43 15.46
N ILE A 85 -2.73 -1.93 15.66
CA ILE A 85 -1.59 -1.11 16.07
C ILE A 85 -1.21 -0.10 14.98
N VAL A 86 -1.22 -0.55 13.71
CA VAL A 86 -1.00 0.35 12.58
C VAL A 86 -2.05 1.45 12.55
N ASP A 87 -3.33 1.12 12.73
CA ASP A 87 -4.40 2.12 12.71
C ASP A 87 -4.27 3.13 13.85
N GLN A 88 -3.82 2.69 15.03
CA GLN A 88 -3.46 3.59 16.13
C GLN A 88 -2.29 4.52 15.76
N ALA A 89 -1.24 3.99 15.13
CA ALA A 89 -0.11 4.80 14.67
C ALA A 89 -0.55 5.83 13.61
N LEU A 90 -1.44 5.45 12.70
CA LEU A 90 -1.98 6.34 11.66
C LEU A 90 -2.92 7.43 12.22
N ALA A 91 -3.46 7.25 13.43
CA ALA A 91 -4.24 8.28 14.11
C ALA A 91 -3.36 9.42 14.66
N ASP A 92 -2.07 9.18 14.86
CA ASP A 92 -1.12 10.22 15.29
C ASP A 92 -0.74 11.12 14.10
N PRO A 93 -0.96 12.45 14.18
CA PRO A 93 -0.48 13.40 13.18
C PRO A 93 1.03 13.32 12.92
N ALA A 94 1.85 12.93 13.91
CA ALA A 94 3.30 12.81 13.75
C ALA A 94 3.73 11.68 12.79
N SER A 95 2.86 10.70 12.56
CA SER A 95 3.09 9.61 11.59
C SER A 95 2.92 10.05 10.14
N TRP A 96 2.55 11.30 9.86
CA TRP A 96 2.26 11.78 8.51
C TRP A 96 3.33 12.76 8.03
N GLN A 97 3.82 12.51 6.81
CA GLN A 97 4.78 13.38 6.14
C GLN A 97 4.17 13.96 4.87
N THR A 98 4.42 15.24 4.63
CA THR A 98 3.99 15.92 3.40
C THR A 98 4.92 15.56 2.25
N ALA A 99 4.35 15.03 1.17
CA ALA A 99 5.02 14.78 -0.09
C ALA A 99 4.56 15.78 -1.15
N LEU A 100 5.47 16.15 -2.05
CA LEU A 100 5.21 17.07 -3.15
C LEU A 100 5.62 16.43 -4.47
N THR A 101 4.66 16.25 -5.37
CA THR A 101 4.90 15.75 -6.73
C THR A 101 4.81 16.93 -7.70
N VAL A 102 5.96 17.49 -8.07
CA VAL A 102 6.06 18.62 -9.02
C VAL A 102 5.90 18.10 -10.45
N LEU A 103 5.06 18.76 -11.26
CA LEU A 103 4.79 18.36 -12.63
C LEU A 103 5.21 19.43 -13.65
N PRO A 104 5.96 19.04 -14.70
CA PRO A 104 6.54 20.00 -15.64
C PRO A 104 5.53 20.57 -16.64
N GLY A 105 4.37 19.94 -16.85
CA GLY A 105 3.37 20.40 -17.83
C GLY A 105 2.34 21.42 -17.31
N GLY A 106 2.55 21.96 -16.11
CA GLY A 106 1.69 23.00 -15.54
C GLY A 106 0.36 22.49 -14.98
N GLU A 107 -0.65 23.36 -14.91
CA GLU A 107 -1.89 23.11 -14.17
C GLU A 107 -2.68 21.90 -14.69
N ALA A 108 -2.80 21.74 -16.02
CA ALA A 108 -3.59 20.68 -16.62
C ALA A 108 -3.05 19.29 -16.24
N ASP A 109 -1.73 19.13 -16.32
CA ASP A 109 -1.05 17.90 -15.92
C ASP A 109 -1.17 17.66 -14.41
N ALA A 110 -1.08 18.71 -13.59
CA ALA A 110 -1.25 18.61 -12.15
C ALA A 110 -2.67 18.20 -11.74
N ARG A 111 -3.70 18.67 -12.46
CA ARG A 111 -5.08 18.19 -12.28
C ARG A 111 -5.27 16.75 -12.73
N ALA A 112 -4.66 16.36 -13.86
CA ALA A 112 -4.71 14.98 -14.34
C ALA A 112 -4.04 14.02 -13.35
N ALA A 113 -2.85 14.37 -12.86
CA ALA A 113 -2.14 13.59 -11.84
C ALA A 113 -2.88 13.55 -10.50
N LEU A 114 -3.50 14.65 -10.06
CA LEU A 114 -4.32 14.67 -8.85
C LEU A 114 -5.45 13.63 -8.95
N LYS A 115 -6.13 13.58 -10.11
CA LYS A 115 -7.16 12.58 -10.36
C LYS A 115 -6.58 11.16 -10.27
N THR A 116 -5.50 10.89 -10.99
CA THR A 116 -4.85 9.56 -10.97
C THR A 116 -4.37 9.15 -9.57
N LEU A 117 -3.80 10.09 -8.80
CA LEU A 117 -3.32 9.81 -7.45
C LEU A 117 -4.48 9.50 -6.50
N LYS A 118 -5.59 10.24 -6.58
CA LYS A 118 -6.80 9.95 -5.79
C LYS A 118 -7.41 8.60 -6.16
N GLU A 119 -7.51 8.29 -7.44
CA GLU A 119 -8.07 7.01 -7.92
C GLU A 119 -7.19 5.81 -7.53
N THR A 120 -5.87 5.97 -7.65
CA THR A 120 -4.90 4.91 -7.34
C THR A 120 -4.81 4.63 -5.83
N ASN A 121 -5.05 5.65 -4.99
CA ASN A 121 -4.94 5.55 -3.54
C ASN A 121 -6.30 5.43 -2.83
N LEU A 122 -7.37 5.10 -3.56
CA LEU A 122 -8.73 5.12 -3.01
C LEU A 122 -8.93 4.15 -1.83
N THR A 123 -8.15 3.07 -1.77
CA THR A 123 -8.14 2.08 -0.68
C THR A 123 -6.84 2.09 0.11
N ASN A 124 -5.91 3.01 -0.18
CA ASN A 124 -4.62 3.07 0.48
C ASN A 124 -4.72 3.89 1.77
N LYS A 125 -4.79 3.21 2.92
CA LYS A 125 -4.83 3.88 4.24
C LYS A 125 -3.54 4.63 4.62
N TYR A 126 -2.45 4.43 3.86
CA TYR A 126 -1.15 5.08 4.10
C TYR A 126 -0.95 6.35 3.28
N ALA A 127 -1.96 6.81 2.55
CA ALA A 127 -1.90 8.05 1.77
C ALA A 127 -3.21 8.83 1.84
N LYS A 128 -3.14 10.13 2.12
CA LYS A 128 -4.33 10.99 2.26
C LYS A 128 -4.08 12.44 1.83
N ASP A 129 -5.13 13.25 1.92
CA ASP A 129 -5.09 14.72 1.79
C ASP A 129 -4.44 15.21 0.48
N PHE A 130 -4.88 14.63 -0.64
CA PHE A 130 -4.40 14.99 -1.97
C PHE A 130 -5.01 16.30 -2.46
N GLU A 131 -4.16 17.28 -2.70
CA GLU A 131 -4.54 18.63 -3.11
C GLU A 131 -3.63 19.18 -4.20
N LEU A 132 -4.15 20.13 -4.96
CA LEU A 132 -3.39 20.85 -5.97
C LEU A 132 -2.60 21.97 -5.28
N ALA A 133 -1.29 22.03 -5.53
CA ALA A 133 -0.43 23.08 -5.06
C ALA A 133 0.16 23.86 -6.24
N THR A 134 0.40 25.14 -6.02
CA THR A 134 1.11 26.00 -6.96
C THR A 134 2.15 26.80 -6.20
N ALA A 135 3.32 26.98 -6.79
CA ALA A 135 4.36 27.85 -6.26
C ALA A 135 4.84 28.76 -7.39
N PRO A 136 5.20 30.03 -7.11
CA PRO A 136 5.92 30.82 -8.09
C PRO A 136 7.18 30.04 -8.49
N ALA A 137 7.48 30.00 -9.80
CA ALA A 137 8.61 29.29 -10.35
C ALA A 137 9.87 29.69 -9.58
N ARG A 138 10.49 28.73 -8.90
CA ARG A 138 11.63 29.04 -8.04
C ARG A 138 12.78 29.46 -8.93
N ILE A 139 13.33 30.65 -8.66
CA ILE A 139 14.66 31.03 -9.14
C ILE A 139 15.63 30.00 -8.55
N TRP A 140 16.10 29.08 -9.38
CA TRP A 140 17.15 28.15 -9.03
C TRP A 140 18.47 28.92 -9.06
N THR A 141 19.11 29.13 -7.91
CA THR A 141 20.52 29.52 -7.88
C THR A 141 21.24 28.79 -6.75
N ARG A 142 22.26 28.02 -7.11
CA ARG A 142 23.33 27.60 -6.21
C ARG A 142 24.65 28.02 -6.85
N VAL A 143 25.45 28.70 -6.04
CA VAL A 143 26.83 29.18 -6.22
C VAL A 143 27.02 30.35 -7.18
#